data_AF-A0AAW2M220-F1
#
_entry.id   AF-A0AAW2M220-F1
#
_cell.length_a   1.000
_cell.length_b   1.000
_cell.length_c   1.000
_cell.angle_alpha   90.00
_cell.angle_beta   90.00
_cell.angle_gamma   90.00
#
_symmetry.space_group_name_H-M   'P 1'
#
loop_
_entity.id
_entity.type
_entity.pdbx_description
1 polymer ?
#
loop_
_entity_poly.entity_id
_entity_poly.type
_entity_poly.pdbx_seq_one_letter_code
_entity_poly.pdbx_strand_id
1 'polypeptide(L)'
;MSKFECALISETYIMHVLKMTSRNQLLSSTMGHETLSFMDGSSRYNQIRMAPADEELTAFRTPKGIYCYKVMSFGLKNAGATYQRATQRIFDDMLHKNVKCYVDDLVVKSKN
;
A
#
# COMPACT_ATOMS: atom_id res chain seq x y z
N MET A 1 17.22 7.46 -11.43
CA MET A 1 17.17 6.21 -10.65
C MET A 1 16.21 5.28 -11.36
N SER A 2 16.67 4.13 -11.87
CA SER A 2 15.86 3.27 -12.75
C SER A 2 15.08 2.25 -11.92
N LYS A 3 13.92 1.81 -12.41
CA LYS A 3 13.09 0.76 -11.78
C LYS A 3 13.86 -0.56 -11.53
N PHE A 4 15.04 -0.74 -12.14
CA PHE A 4 15.84 -1.96 -12.04
C PHE A 4 16.46 -2.18 -10.66
N GLU A 5 16.90 -1.13 -9.95
CA GLU A 5 17.57 -1.31 -8.65
C GLU A 5 16.61 -1.81 -7.55
N CYS A 6 15.33 -1.40 -7.59
CA CYS A 6 14.33 -1.87 -6.62
C CYS A 6 13.95 -3.35 -6.79
N ALA A 7 14.09 -3.93 -7.99
CA ALA A 7 13.68 -5.31 -8.24
C ALA A 7 14.60 -6.34 -7.55
N LEU A 8 15.91 -6.04 -7.47
CA LEU A 8 16.93 -6.93 -6.93
C LEU A 8 16.84 -7.12 -5.40
N ILE A 9 16.26 -6.15 -4.68
CA ILE A 9 16.15 -6.17 -3.21
C ILE A 9 15.08 -7.17 -2.71
N SER A 10 14.23 -7.70 -3.60
CA SER A 10 12.96 -8.34 -3.22
C SER A 10 12.95 -9.87 -3.06
N GLU A 11 14.10 -10.54 -3.18
CA GLU A 11 14.17 -12.01 -3.34
C GLU A 11 13.97 -12.86 -2.06
N THR A 12 13.67 -12.29 -0.90
CA THR A 12 13.41 -13.11 0.31
C THR A 12 12.24 -12.54 1.12
N TYR A 13 11.59 -13.38 1.93
CA TYR A 13 10.46 -13.14 2.84
C TYR A 13 9.06 -13.62 2.41
N ILE A 14 8.45 -14.32 3.37
CA ILE A 14 7.32 -15.25 3.28
C ILE A 14 5.97 -14.51 3.15
N MET A 15 5.10 -15.09 2.32
CA MET A 15 3.77 -14.60 1.96
C MET A 15 2.76 -14.80 3.09
N HIS A 16 2.13 -13.72 3.57
CA HIS A 16 0.81 -13.79 4.17
C HIS A 16 -0.17 -13.09 3.23
N VAL A 17 -0.86 -13.88 2.41
CA VAL A 17 -1.84 -13.39 1.43
C VAL A 17 -3.04 -12.84 2.21
N LEU A 18 -3.18 -11.51 2.24
CA LEU A 18 -4.45 -10.90 2.63
C LEU A 18 -5.43 -11.04 1.47
N LYS A 19 -6.60 -11.59 1.75
CA LYS A 19 -7.67 -11.81 0.75
C LYS A 19 -8.19 -10.44 0.30
N MET A 20 -7.80 -10.01 -0.89
CA MET A 20 -8.25 -8.73 -1.47
C MET A 20 -9.74 -8.84 -1.83
N THR A 21 -10.52 -7.79 -1.55
CA THR A 21 -11.92 -7.71 -1.99
C THR A 21 -11.93 -7.65 -3.52
N SER A 22 -12.73 -8.50 -4.18
CA SER A 22 -12.80 -8.46 -5.64
C SER A 22 -13.46 -7.17 -6.12
N ARG A 23 -13.11 -6.70 -7.33
CA ARG A 23 -13.73 -5.51 -7.93
C ARG A 23 -15.26 -5.58 -7.95
N ASN A 24 -15.81 -6.76 -8.20
CA ASN A 24 -17.26 -7.00 -8.19
C ASN A 24 -17.88 -6.83 -6.80
N GLN A 25 -17.18 -7.24 -5.73
CA GLN A 25 -17.62 -7.03 -4.35
C GLN A 25 -17.49 -5.58 -3.89
N LEU A 26 -16.60 -4.80 -4.51
CA LEU A 26 -16.54 -3.35 -4.31
C LEU A 26 -17.78 -2.69 -4.93
N LEU A 27 -18.05 -2.98 -6.21
CA LEU A 27 -19.21 -2.45 -6.94
C LEU A 27 -20.55 -2.81 -6.30
N SER A 28 -20.75 -4.06 -5.89
CA SER A 28 -22.00 -4.46 -5.25
C SER A 28 -22.25 -3.72 -3.93
N SER A 29 -21.19 -3.33 -3.22
CA SER A 29 -21.30 -2.66 -1.93
C SER A 29 -21.44 -1.15 -1.98
N THR A 30 -21.26 -0.56 -3.17
CA THR A 30 -21.54 0.85 -3.43
C THR A 30 -22.99 1.07 -3.86
N MET A 31 -23.70 0.00 -4.27
CA MET A 31 -25.12 0.08 -4.62
C MET A 31 -25.95 0.51 -3.39
N GLY A 32 -26.72 1.58 -3.53
CA GLY A 32 -27.58 2.13 -2.47
C GLY A 32 -26.92 3.17 -1.56
N HIS A 33 -25.71 3.64 -1.87
CA HIS A 33 -25.11 4.81 -1.23
C HIS A 33 -25.27 6.05 -2.13
N GLU A 34 -25.68 7.16 -1.54
CA GLU A 34 -26.00 8.40 -2.29
C GLU A 34 -24.74 9.17 -2.71
N THR A 35 -23.64 9.03 -1.96
CA THR A 35 -22.37 9.69 -2.29
C THR A 35 -21.20 8.73 -2.10
N LEU A 36 -20.30 8.74 -3.10
CA LEU A 36 -19.04 8.02 -3.10
C LEU A 36 -17.89 9.01 -3.26
N SER A 37 -16.87 8.89 -2.43
CA SER A 37 -15.62 9.64 -2.57
C SER A 37 -14.46 8.67 -2.79
N PHE A 38 -13.65 8.96 -3.79
CA PHE A 38 -12.47 8.18 -4.13
C PHE A 38 -11.23 8.96 -3.68
N MET A 39 -10.36 8.29 -2.94
CA MET A 39 -9.07 8.83 -2.54
C MET A 39 -7.97 8.00 -3.19
N ASP A 40 -7.14 8.67 -3.99
CA ASP A 40 -5.90 8.11 -4.54
C ASP A 40 -4.71 8.59 -3.70
N GLY A 41 -3.95 7.65 -3.16
CA GLY A 41 -2.70 7.94 -2.47
C GLY A 41 -1.54 8.08 -3.46
N SER A 42 -1.39 9.21 -4.15
CA SER A 42 -0.32 9.43 -5.14
C SER A 42 1.14 9.25 -4.62
N SER A 43 1.34 8.97 -3.32
CA SER A 43 2.61 8.59 -2.69
C SER A 43 2.46 7.52 -1.61
N ARG A 44 1.52 6.58 -1.79
CA ARG A 44 1.18 5.48 -0.86
C ARG A 44 2.35 4.92 -0.06
N TYR A 45 3.33 4.37 -0.75
CA TYR A 45 4.41 3.63 -0.14
C TYR A 45 5.39 4.57 0.57
N ASN A 46 5.60 5.77 0.04
CA ASN A 46 6.49 6.77 0.62
C ASN A 46 5.99 7.30 1.98
N GLN A 47 4.73 7.03 2.36
CA GLN A 47 4.17 7.36 3.68
C GLN A 47 4.50 6.30 4.75
N ILE A 48 4.97 5.12 4.36
CA ILE A 48 5.29 4.02 5.27
C ILE A 48 6.79 4.05 5.55
N ARG A 49 7.15 4.28 6.81
CA ARG A 49 8.55 4.19 7.28
C ARG A 49 9.04 2.75 7.17
N MET A 50 10.27 2.60 6.68
CA MET A 50 10.96 1.32 6.75
C MET A 50 11.26 0.98 8.22
N ALA A 51 11.25 -0.31 8.56
CA ALA A 51 11.80 -0.73 9.84
C ALA A 51 13.32 -0.48 9.81
N PRO A 52 13.94 0.02 10.90
CA PRO A 52 15.37 0.35 10.90
C PRO A 52 16.27 -0.80 10.44
N ALA A 53 15.93 -2.05 10.78
CA ALA A 53 16.65 -3.25 10.37
C ALA A 53 16.52 -3.56 8.86
N ASP A 54 15.44 -3.11 8.22
CA ASP A 54 15.17 -3.35 6.80
C ASP A 54 15.71 -2.24 5.90
N GLU A 55 16.08 -1.07 6.45
CA GLU A 55 16.61 0.06 5.68
C GLU A 55 17.90 -0.34 4.95
N GLU A 56 18.85 -0.96 5.66
CA GLU A 56 20.14 -1.37 5.10
C GLU A 56 20.00 -2.41 3.99
N LEU A 57 18.97 -3.26 4.05
CA LEU A 57 18.66 -4.24 3.00
C LEU A 57 18.24 -3.58 1.68
N THR A 58 17.84 -2.31 1.73
CA THR A 58 17.47 -1.52 0.56
C THR A 58 18.61 -0.66 0.02
N ALA A 59 19.85 -0.92 0.44
CA ALA A 59 21.00 -0.12 0.02
C ALA A 59 21.28 -0.25 -1.49
N PHE A 60 21.58 0.87 -2.13
CA PHE A 60 21.97 0.96 -3.54
C PHE A 60 23.18 1.88 -3.72
N ARG A 61 23.96 1.64 -4.77
CA ARG A 61 25.21 2.37 -5.03
C ARG A 61 25.02 3.41 -6.12
N THR A 62 25.39 4.64 -5.82
CA THR A 62 25.48 5.74 -6.78
C THR A 62 26.95 6.13 -6.98
N PRO A 63 27.29 6.90 -8.03
CA PRO A 63 28.65 7.45 -8.17
C PRO A 63 29.11 8.30 -6.98
N LYS A 64 28.18 8.80 -6.14
CA LYS A 64 28.47 9.64 -4.98
C LYS A 64 28.57 8.86 -3.66
N GLY A 65 28.19 7.58 -3.64
CA GLY A 65 28.17 6.78 -2.42
C GLY A 65 27.02 5.78 -2.37
N ILE A 66 26.90 5.11 -1.22
CA ILE A 66 25.86 4.12 -0.92
C ILE A 66 24.74 4.81 -0.15
N TYR A 67 23.50 4.58 -0.57
CA TYR A 67 22.29 5.15 0.04
C TYR A 67 21.28 4.04 0.31
N CYS A 68 20.41 4.24 1.31
CA CYS A 68 19.30 3.34 1.61
C CYS A 68 17.97 4.10 1.66
N TYR A 69 16.85 3.38 1.52
CA TYR A 69 15.53 3.98 1.63
C TYR A 69 15.08 4.07 3.09
N LYS A 70 14.60 5.25 3.50
CA LYS A 70 13.98 5.50 4.83
C LYS A 70 12.46 5.28 4.84
N VAL A 71 11.86 5.27 3.67
CA VAL A 71 10.43 5.03 3.43
C VAL A 71 10.28 4.00 2.33
N MET A 72 9.20 3.24 2.36
CA MET A 72 8.98 2.14 1.44
C MET A 72 8.93 2.66 -0.01
N SER A 73 9.86 2.19 -0.84
CA SER A 73 9.95 2.59 -2.24
C SER A 73 9.09 1.70 -3.13
N PHE A 74 8.79 2.21 -4.33
CA PHE A 74 8.10 1.44 -5.36
C PHE A 74 8.97 0.28 -5.85
N GLY A 75 8.36 -0.88 -6.10
CA GLY A 75 9.04 -2.07 -6.62
C GLY A 75 9.47 -3.08 -5.56
N LEU A 76 9.31 -2.78 -4.28
CA LEU A 76 9.45 -3.79 -3.22
C LEU A 76 8.28 -4.79 -3.29
N LYS A 77 8.58 -6.09 -3.32
CA LYS A 77 7.60 -7.18 -3.43
C LYS A 77 6.48 -7.10 -2.39
N ASN A 78 6.78 -6.63 -1.18
CA ASN A 78 5.84 -6.56 -0.07
C ASN A 78 5.19 -5.17 0.12
N ALA A 79 5.42 -4.22 -0.81
CA ALA A 79 4.93 -2.86 -0.66
C ALA A 79 3.40 -2.76 -0.62
N GLY A 80 2.72 -3.40 -1.58
CA GLY A 80 1.25 -3.41 -1.66
C GLY A 80 0.60 -4.02 -0.42
N ALA A 81 1.09 -5.18 0.03
CA ALA A 81 0.56 -5.85 1.23
C ALA A 81 0.77 -5.02 2.51
N THR A 82 1.90 -4.34 2.62
CA THR A 82 2.20 -3.48 3.77
C THR A 82 1.33 -2.23 3.78
N TYR A 83 1.14 -1.59 2.62
CA TYR A 83 0.21 -0.48 2.48
C TYR A 83 -1.22 -0.86 2.84
N GLN A 84 -1.70 -2.00 2.32
CA GLN A 84 -3.03 -2.49 2.66
C GLN A 84 -3.19 -2.73 4.17
N ARG A 85 -2.19 -3.31 4.85
CA ARG A 85 -2.22 -3.48 6.32
C ARG A 85 -2.25 -2.16 7.07
N ALA A 86 -1.46 -1.18 6.64
CA ALA A 86 -1.43 0.15 7.24
C ALA A 86 -2.80 0.83 7.10
N THR A 87 -3.35 0.83 5.88
CA THR A 87 -4.68 1.37 5.60
C THR A 87 -5.77 0.66 6.40
N GLN A 88 -5.73 -0.68 6.50
CA GLN A 88 -6.69 -1.43 7.30
C GLN A 88 -6.64 -1.00 8.77
N ARG A 89 -5.44 -0.86 9.35
CA ARG A 89 -5.28 -0.41 10.75
C ARG A 89 -5.79 1.01 10.98
N ILE A 90 -5.55 1.93 10.05
CA ILE A 90 -5.98 3.33 10.18
C ILE A 90 -7.50 3.44 10.14
N PHE A 91 -8.15 2.67 9.28
CA PHE A 91 -9.59 2.75 9.05
C PHE A 91 -10.39 1.61 9.72
N ASP A 92 -9.80 0.87 10.68
CA ASP A 92 -10.39 -0.38 11.20
C ASP A 92 -11.83 -0.20 11.72
N ASP A 93 -12.07 0.90 12.44
CA ASP A 93 -13.40 1.24 12.99
C ASP A 93 -14.45 1.59 11.92
N MET A 94 -13.98 2.04 10.75
CA MET A 94 -14.78 2.52 9.62
C MET A 94 -14.89 1.49 8.49
N LEU A 95 -14.02 0.50 8.49
CA LEU A 95 -13.98 -0.57 7.50
C LEU A 95 -15.25 -1.42 7.60
N HIS A 96 -15.77 -1.82 6.44
CA HIS A 96 -17.04 -2.53 6.28
C HIS A 96 -18.32 -1.74 6.61
N LYS A 97 -18.22 -0.56 7.22
CA LYS A 97 -19.35 0.37 7.37
C LYS A 97 -19.39 1.34 6.19
N ASN A 98 -18.43 2.26 6.18
CA ASN A 98 -18.41 3.41 5.28
C ASN A 98 -17.16 3.41 4.40
N VAL A 99 -16.08 2.72 4.80
CA VAL A 99 -14.83 2.70 4.04
C VAL A 99 -14.58 1.31 3.45
N LYS A 100 -14.14 1.27 2.20
CA LYS A 100 -13.59 0.08 1.54
C LYS A 100 -12.24 0.41 0.89
N CYS A 101 -11.28 -0.50 1.05
CA CYS A 101 -9.96 -0.41 0.42
C CYS A 101 -9.85 -1.44 -0.70
N TYR A 102 -9.37 -1.04 -1.88
CA TYR A 102 -9.10 -1.92 -3.01
C TYR A 102 -7.72 -1.65 -3.60
N VAL A 103 -6.72 -2.48 -3.28
CA VAL A 103 -5.29 -2.34 -3.67
C VAL A 103 -4.77 -0.97 -3.28
N ASP A 104 -5.13 -0.02 -4.12
CA ASP A 104 -4.74 1.33 -4.11
C ASP A 104 -5.92 2.30 -3.80
N ASP A 105 -7.16 2.01 -4.20
CA ASP A 105 -8.23 2.99 -4.01
C ASP A 105 -8.91 2.85 -2.65
N LEU A 106 -9.04 3.97 -1.94
CA LEU A 106 -9.94 4.10 -0.80
C LEU A 106 -11.27 4.65 -1.31
N VAL A 107 -12.33 3.88 -1.10
CA VAL A 107 -13.71 4.26 -1.38
C VAL A 107 -14.41 4.56 -0.08
N VAL A 108 -14.81 5.81 0.11
CA VAL A 108 -15.64 6.26 1.22
C VAL A 108 -17.07 6.38 0.72
N LYS A 109 -18.00 5.79 1.47
CA LYS A 109 -19.43 5.71 1.18
C LYS A 109 -20.17 6.45 2.29
N SER A 110 -21.04 7.37 1.91
CA SER A 110 -21.94 8.04 2.85
C SER A 110 -23.39 7.62 2.60
N LYS A 111 -24.21 7.64 3.66
CA LYS A 111 -25.67 7.66 3.57
C LYS A 111 -26.09 9.03 4.12
N ASN A 112 -27.02 9.72 3.47
CA ASN A 112 -27.71 10.83 4.11
C ASN A 112 -28.49 10.34 5.33
#